data_AF-A0A917S8Y8-F1
#
_entry.id   AF-A0A917S8Y8-F1
#
_cell.length_a   1.000
_cell.length_b   1.000
_cell.length_c   1.000
_cell.angle_alpha   90.00
_cell.angle_beta   90.00
_cell.angle_gamma   90.00
#
_symmetry.space_group_name_H-M   'P 1'
#
loop_
_entity.id
_entity.type
_entity.pdbx_description
1 polymer ?
#
loop_
_entity_poly.entity_id
_entity_poly.type
_entity_poly.pdbx_seq_one_letter_code
_entity_poly.pdbx_strand_id
1 'polypeptide(L)'
;MAPDEWIGIGAFAQLSGLTVDTLRHYHQIGLLVPAEVDDRTGYRRYRLRQLPRARTLAVLRDVGMPLEEVAAIVDTSDRGARRARLVEHRRRLTQAARRAAAQVDAMDRMIEREDVVESSLRVDEGAPLISSERFAREVRGALDRTDFDHLGARHEGKVRDSYVDGDVRTIVTTDRLSAFDRLVGTIPFKGQILNAIAKYWFDATADIVRNHLIEAPDPNVWRVRECTPVPLEFVVRGYITGVTNTSLWINYEAGTRSIAGNRLLDGLRKNQQLPDPILTPTTKLEEHDRNLSRSEAIAGGLITAELFDRCAEICFQLFARGTEIAAERGLILVDTKYELGLLGDEIVLIDEVHTPDSSRYWYADTYQELFRSGQEQRALDKEPLREWMVERGFHGEGEPPILSDDVRIATATRYILLAEELTQRSFEPSELTASERVVKVLGG
;
A
#
# COMPACT_ATOMS: atom_id res chain seq x y z
N MET A 1 -55.03 -51.06 11.40
CA MET A 1 -55.18 -49.85 10.57
C MET A 1 -55.68 -48.73 11.46
N ALA A 2 -54.83 -47.72 11.75
CA ALA A 2 -55.28 -46.53 12.48
C ALA A 2 -56.29 -45.75 11.61
N PRO A 3 -57.32 -45.11 12.19
CA PRO A 3 -58.30 -44.33 11.44
C PRO A 3 -57.59 -43.21 10.66
N ASP A 4 -58.01 -43.00 9.41
CA ASP A 4 -57.49 -41.96 8.50
C ASP A 4 -57.97 -40.59 9.01
N GLU A 5 -57.28 -40.08 10.04
CA GLU A 5 -57.72 -38.93 10.81
C GLU A 5 -57.60 -37.63 10.00
N TRP A 6 -58.70 -36.88 10.02
CA TRP A 6 -58.84 -35.62 9.31
C TRP A 6 -58.42 -34.47 10.23
N ILE A 7 -57.58 -33.58 9.72
CA ILE A 7 -57.19 -32.37 10.42
C ILE A 7 -57.54 -31.13 9.61
N GLY A 8 -58.03 -30.10 10.31
CA GLY A 8 -58.37 -28.82 9.69
C GLY A 8 -57.15 -28.09 9.16
N ILE A 9 -57.35 -27.23 8.17
CA ILE A 9 -56.27 -26.47 7.50
C ILE A 9 -55.34 -25.71 8.47
N GLY A 10 -55.86 -25.20 9.60
CA GLY A 10 -55.06 -24.53 10.61
C GLY A 10 -54.08 -25.47 11.33
N ALA A 11 -54.56 -26.62 11.80
CA ALA A 11 -53.71 -27.63 12.43
C ALA A 11 -52.72 -28.23 11.42
N PHE A 12 -53.15 -28.43 10.17
CA PHE A 12 -52.29 -28.92 9.10
C PHE A 12 -51.16 -27.94 8.76
N ALA A 13 -51.47 -26.64 8.68
CA ALA A 13 -50.50 -25.57 8.49
C ALA A 13 -49.39 -25.60 9.55
N GLN A 14 -49.80 -25.68 10.83
CA GLN A 14 -48.86 -25.75 11.95
C GLN A 14 -47.95 -26.99 11.87
N LEU A 15 -48.52 -28.16 11.57
CA LEU A 15 -47.77 -29.43 11.52
C LEU A 15 -46.86 -29.58 10.29
N SER A 16 -47.19 -28.89 9.18
CA SER A 16 -46.42 -28.92 7.95
C SER A 16 -45.38 -27.81 7.84
N GLY A 17 -45.47 -26.76 8.66
CA GLY A 17 -44.65 -25.55 8.53
C GLY A 17 -45.04 -24.66 7.34
N LEU A 18 -46.26 -24.84 6.82
CA LEU A 18 -46.80 -24.02 5.72
C LEU A 18 -47.84 -23.06 6.29
N THR A 19 -47.98 -21.87 5.71
CA THR A 19 -49.08 -20.97 6.10
C THR A 19 -50.41 -21.45 5.51
N VAL A 20 -51.53 -21.06 6.14
CA VAL A 20 -52.87 -21.35 5.62
C VAL A 20 -53.05 -20.81 4.19
N ASP A 21 -52.50 -19.64 3.89
CA ASP A 21 -52.56 -19.07 2.54
C ASP A 21 -51.70 -19.84 1.54
N THR A 22 -50.54 -20.35 1.96
CA THR A 22 -49.74 -21.25 1.11
C THR A 22 -50.54 -22.51 0.76
N LEU A 23 -51.22 -23.11 1.73
CA LEU A 23 -52.04 -24.30 1.50
C LEU A 23 -53.21 -24.03 0.54
N ARG A 24 -53.83 -22.85 0.65
CA ARG A 24 -54.87 -22.40 -0.29
C ARG A 24 -54.31 -22.22 -1.70
N HIS A 25 -53.15 -21.59 -1.82
CA HIS A 25 -52.49 -21.41 -3.12
C HIS A 25 -52.09 -22.75 -3.73
N TYR A 26 -51.49 -23.66 -2.96
CA TYR A 26 -51.12 -25.00 -3.42
C TYR A 26 -52.33 -25.84 -3.85
N HIS A 27 -53.49 -25.64 -3.23
CA HIS A 27 -54.72 -26.24 -3.71
C HIS A 27 -55.13 -25.67 -5.07
N GLN A 28 -55.07 -24.36 -5.28
CA GLN A 28 -55.44 -23.72 -6.55
C GLN A 28 -54.56 -24.19 -7.72
N ILE A 29 -53.26 -24.36 -7.49
CA ILE A 29 -52.32 -24.83 -8.51
C ILE A 29 -52.19 -26.37 -8.57
N GLY A 30 -52.98 -27.10 -7.77
CA GLY A 30 -53.00 -28.57 -7.76
C GLY A 30 -51.79 -29.25 -7.09
N LEU A 31 -50.84 -28.49 -6.53
CA LEU A 31 -49.60 -29.01 -5.92
C LEU A 31 -49.85 -29.79 -4.62
N LEU A 32 -50.85 -29.38 -3.84
CA LEU A 32 -51.32 -30.10 -2.66
C LEU A 32 -52.84 -29.91 -2.50
N VAL A 33 -53.59 -30.94 -2.91
CA VAL A 33 -55.06 -30.93 -2.88
C VAL A 33 -55.56 -31.36 -1.49
N PRO A 34 -56.48 -30.62 -0.84
CA PRO A 34 -57.12 -31.05 0.39
C PRO A 34 -57.92 -32.32 0.15
N ALA A 35 -58.03 -33.16 1.17
CA ALA A 35 -58.77 -34.40 1.05
C ALA A 35 -60.30 -34.16 1.09
N GLU A 36 -60.74 -33.03 1.62
CA GLU A 36 -62.14 -32.57 1.62
C GLU A 36 -62.18 -31.03 1.59
N VAL A 37 -63.12 -30.49 0.83
CA VAL A 37 -63.52 -29.08 0.87
C VAL A 37 -65.00 -29.05 1.18
N ASP A 38 -65.39 -28.35 2.24
CA ASP A 38 -66.80 -28.17 2.60
C ASP A 38 -67.48 -27.28 1.56
N ASP A 39 -68.49 -27.81 0.85
CA ASP A 39 -69.14 -27.13 -0.28
C ASP A 39 -69.89 -25.84 0.12
N ARG A 40 -70.22 -25.68 1.40
CA ARG A 40 -70.99 -24.53 1.91
C ARG A 40 -70.09 -23.42 2.47
N THR A 41 -68.98 -23.80 3.09
CA THR A 41 -68.09 -22.87 3.82
C THR A 41 -66.72 -22.71 3.16
N GLY A 42 -66.38 -23.56 2.20
CA GLY A 42 -65.05 -23.62 1.57
C GLY A 42 -63.94 -24.08 2.51
N TYR A 43 -64.29 -24.63 3.68
CA TYR A 43 -63.33 -25.07 4.68
C TYR A 43 -62.58 -26.32 4.22
N ARG A 44 -61.26 -26.34 4.37
CA ARG A 44 -60.38 -27.40 3.85
C ARG A 44 -59.94 -28.33 4.98
N ARG A 45 -60.02 -29.63 4.74
CA ARG A 45 -59.46 -30.67 5.62
C ARG A 45 -58.45 -31.52 4.87
N TYR A 46 -57.42 -31.93 5.59
CA TYR A 46 -56.33 -32.74 5.08
C TYR A 46 -56.20 -34.01 5.92
N ARG A 47 -55.66 -35.07 5.34
CA ARG A 47 -55.34 -36.31 6.06
C ARG A 47 -53.92 -36.24 6.59
N LEU A 48 -53.67 -36.86 7.75
CA LEU A 48 -52.32 -36.93 8.35
C LEU A 48 -51.28 -37.52 7.38
N ARG A 49 -51.67 -38.47 6.52
CA ARG A 49 -50.81 -39.06 5.48
C ARG A 49 -50.29 -38.07 4.44
N GLN A 50 -50.88 -36.87 4.34
CA GLN A 50 -50.42 -35.80 3.44
C GLN A 50 -49.28 -34.97 4.05
N LEU A 51 -49.00 -35.10 5.36
CA LEU A 51 -47.96 -34.33 6.04
C LEU A 51 -46.55 -34.54 5.47
N PRO A 52 -46.07 -35.76 5.14
CA PRO A 52 -44.75 -35.93 4.57
C PRO A 52 -44.56 -35.18 3.25
N ARG A 53 -45.61 -35.17 2.41
CA ARG A 53 -45.63 -34.40 1.15
C ARG A 53 -45.57 -32.90 1.45
N ALA A 54 -46.42 -32.41 2.36
CA ALA A 54 -46.46 -31.00 2.73
C ALA A 54 -45.15 -30.50 3.36
N ARG A 55 -44.49 -31.31 4.20
CA ARG A 55 -43.17 -31.00 4.76
C ARG A 55 -42.08 -30.95 3.69
N THR A 56 -42.13 -31.86 2.72
CA THR A 56 -41.20 -31.83 1.57
C THR A 56 -41.38 -30.54 0.77
N LEU A 57 -42.64 -30.13 0.50
CA LEU A 57 -42.94 -28.86 -0.17
C LEU A 57 -42.42 -27.67 0.64
N ALA A 58 -42.59 -27.68 1.96
CA ALA A 58 -42.10 -26.63 2.85
C ALA A 58 -40.57 -26.48 2.76
N VAL A 59 -39.83 -27.60 2.87
CA VAL A 59 -38.36 -27.59 2.81
C VAL A 59 -37.85 -27.13 1.45
N LEU A 60 -38.44 -27.61 0.34
CA LEU A 60 -37.99 -27.21 -1.00
C LEU A 60 -38.25 -25.73 -1.28
N ARG A 61 -39.37 -25.20 -0.78
CA ARG A 61 -39.64 -23.76 -0.87
C ARG A 61 -38.68 -22.95 0.00
N ASP A 62 -38.38 -23.42 1.20
CA ASP A 62 -37.50 -22.73 2.15
C ASP A 62 -36.08 -22.55 1.60
N VAL A 63 -35.58 -23.54 0.85
CA VAL A 63 -34.30 -23.44 0.14
C VAL A 63 -34.38 -22.63 -1.16
N GLY A 64 -35.49 -21.96 -1.45
CA GLY A 64 -35.64 -21.07 -2.61
C GLY A 64 -35.86 -21.79 -3.94
N MET A 65 -36.36 -23.03 -3.94
CA MET A 65 -36.66 -23.73 -5.18
C MET A 65 -37.93 -23.18 -5.86
N PRO A 66 -37.90 -22.86 -7.17
CA PRO A 66 -39.08 -22.42 -7.90
C PRO A 66 -40.22 -23.46 -7.86
N LEU A 67 -41.47 -23.02 -7.73
CA LEU A 67 -42.63 -23.90 -7.57
C LEU A 67 -42.79 -24.92 -8.71
N GLU A 68 -42.41 -24.56 -9.94
CA GLU A 68 -42.41 -25.44 -11.11
C GLU A 68 -41.45 -26.63 -10.94
N GLU A 69 -40.28 -26.40 -10.34
CA GLU A 69 -39.31 -27.45 -10.05
C GLU A 69 -39.73 -28.29 -8.84
N VAL A 70 -40.38 -27.66 -7.85
CA VAL A 70 -40.93 -28.35 -6.67
C VAL A 70 -41.97 -29.39 -7.10
N ALA A 71 -42.88 -29.04 -8.01
CA ALA A 71 -43.87 -29.96 -8.56
C ALA A 71 -43.21 -31.18 -9.23
N ALA A 72 -42.21 -30.95 -10.08
CA ALA A 72 -41.48 -32.00 -10.78
C ALA A 72 -40.71 -32.96 -9.84
N ILE A 73 -40.34 -32.51 -8.64
CA ILE A 73 -39.64 -33.32 -7.62
C ILE A 73 -40.62 -34.13 -6.77
N VAL A 74 -41.79 -33.57 -6.48
CA VAL A 74 -42.76 -34.18 -5.57
C VAL A 74 -43.69 -35.16 -6.29
N ASP A 75 -43.89 -34.98 -7.60
CA ASP A 75 -44.76 -35.86 -8.41
C ASP A 75 -44.02 -36.98 -9.14
N THR A 76 -42.69 -36.98 -9.16
CA THR A 76 -41.90 -38.05 -9.79
C THR A 76 -41.73 -39.27 -8.88
N SER A 77 -41.94 -40.47 -9.43
CA SER A 77 -41.63 -41.75 -8.78
C SER A 77 -40.18 -42.20 -9.01
N ASP A 78 -39.47 -41.57 -9.96
CA ASP A 78 -38.07 -41.87 -10.28
C ASP A 78 -37.12 -41.21 -9.28
N ARG A 79 -36.50 -42.04 -8.44
CA ARG A 79 -35.52 -41.61 -7.43
C ARG A 79 -34.27 -40.98 -8.05
N GLY A 80 -33.83 -41.44 -9.22
CA GLY A 80 -32.67 -40.92 -9.95
C GLY A 80 -32.92 -39.51 -10.46
N ALA A 81 -34.05 -39.32 -11.16
CA ALA A 81 -34.47 -38.00 -11.65
C ALA A 81 -34.68 -37.00 -10.50
N ARG A 82 -35.30 -37.45 -9.39
CA ARG A 82 -35.46 -36.63 -8.18
C ARG A 82 -34.12 -36.19 -7.60
N ARG A 83 -33.16 -37.11 -7.44
CA ARG A 83 -31.82 -36.81 -6.91
C ARG A 83 -31.06 -35.86 -7.81
N ALA A 84 -31.13 -36.02 -9.13
CA ALA A 84 -30.44 -35.16 -10.08
C ALA A 84 -30.88 -33.69 -9.95
N ARG A 85 -32.20 -33.45 -9.86
CA ARG A 85 -32.76 -32.10 -9.67
C ARG A 85 -32.32 -31.44 -8.36
N LEU A 86 -32.30 -32.21 -7.26
CA LEU A 86 -31.83 -31.72 -5.96
C LEU A 86 -30.34 -31.35 -5.98
N VAL A 87 -29.51 -32.19 -6.63
CA VAL A 87 -28.07 -31.92 -6.76
C VAL A 87 -27.81 -30.66 -7.59
N GLU A 88 -28.57 -30.46 -8.67
CA GLU A 88 -28.43 -29.29 -9.52
C GLU A 88 -28.88 -28.00 -8.81
N HIS A 89 -29.98 -28.05 -8.07
CA HIS A 89 -30.39 -26.91 -7.25
C HIS A 89 -29.36 -26.58 -6.15
N ARG A 90 -28.79 -27.60 -5.49
CA ARG A 90 -27.69 -27.40 -4.53
C ARG A 90 -26.49 -26.70 -5.17
N ARG A 91 -26.12 -27.06 -6.41
CA ARG A 91 -25.02 -26.40 -7.13
C ARG A 91 -25.32 -24.92 -7.39
N ARG A 92 -26.53 -24.59 -7.85
CA ARG A 92 -26.98 -23.20 -8.03
C ARG A 92 -26.91 -22.40 -6.73
N LEU A 93 -27.43 -22.94 -5.62
CA LEU A 93 -27.35 -22.29 -4.30
C LEU A 93 -25.91 -22.08 -3.84
N THR A 94 -25.04 -23.08 -4.02
CA THR A 94 -23.62 -22.96 -3.65
C THR A 94 -22.92 -21.87 -4.45
N GLN A 95 -23.21 -21.78 -5.76
CA GLN A 95 -22.64 -20.75 -6.61
C GLN A 95 -23.18 -19.35 -6.26
N ALA A 96 -24.47 -19.23 -5.96
CA ALA A 96 -25.09 -17.99 -5.50
C ALA A 96 -24.49 -17.53 -4.16
N ALA A 97 -24.30 -18.46 -3.20
CA ALA A 97 -23.67 -18.16 -1.92
C ALA A 97 -22.21 -17.68 -2.09
N ARG A 98 -21.43 -18.31 -2.98
CA ARG A 98 -20.06 -17.84 -3.30
C ARG A 98 -20.05 -16.45 -3.91
N ARG A 99 -21.00 -16.13 -4.81
CA ARG A 99 -21.13 -14.79 -5.38
C ARG A 99 -21.51 -13.76 -4.33
N ALA A 100 -22.49 -14.08 -3.48
CA ALA A 100 -22.92 -13.22 -2.39
C ALA A 100 -21.77 -12.97 -1.40
N ALA A 101 -21.01 -14.00 -1.01
CA ALA A 101 -19.82 -13.85 -0.18
C ALA A 101 -18.78 -12.93 -0.85
N ALA A 102 -18.48 -13.12 -2.14
CA ALA A 102 -17.56 -12.24 -2.86
C ALA A 102 -18.06 -10.78 -2.98
N GLN A 103 -19.38 -10.57 -3.04
CA GLN A 103 -20.00 -9.25 -3.03
C GLN A 103 -19.91 -8.60 -1.64
N VAL A 104 -20.12 -9.38 -0.57
CA VAL A 104 -19.89 -8.95 0.82
C VAL A 104 -18.43 -8.58 1.00
N ASP A 105 -17.47 -9.42 0.61
CA ASP A 105 -16.03 -9.10 0.66
C ASP A 105 -15.66 -7.85 -0.16
N ALA A 106 -16.38 -7.57 -1.25
CA ALA A 106 -16.19 -6.35 -2.03
C ALA A 106 -16.77 -5.12 -1.32
N MET A 107 -17.93 -5.25 -0.67
CA MET A 107 -18.54 -4.21 0.15
C MET A 107 -17.73 -3.95 1.41
N ASP A 108 -17.24 -4.97 2.10
CA ASP A 108 -16.36 -4.84 3.26
C ASP A 108 -15.09 -4.10 2.87
N ARG A 109 -14.49 -4.41 1.71
CA ARG A 109 -13.37 -3.60 1.16
C ARG A 109 -13.76 -2.17 0.80
N MET A 110 -15.00 -1.90 0.42
CA MET A 110 -15.49 -0.53 0.16
C MET A 110 -15.73 0.24 1.46
N ILE A 111 -16.29 -0.41 2.48
CA ILE A 111 -16.50 0.14 3.83
C ILE A 111 -15.15 0.39 4.49
N GLU A 112 -14.24 -0.58 4.44
CA GLU A 112 -12.85 -0.42 4.86
C GLU A 112 -12.20 0.74 4.11
N ARG A 113 -12.42 0.89 2.79
CA ARG A 113 -11.90 2.05 2.05
C ARG A 113 -12.49 3.38 2.51
N GLU A 114 -13.78 3.45 2.87
CA GLU A 114 -14.40 4.66 3.43
C GLU A 114 -13.83 5.00 4.82
N ASP A 115 -13.58 4.00 5.67
CA ASP A 115 -12.96 4.18 6.98
C ASP A 115 -11.42 4.41 6.90
N VAL A 116 -10.77 3.92 5.84
CA VAL A 116 -9.32 4.04 5.58
C VAL A 116 -8.95 5.38 4.95
N VAL A 117 -9.90 6.17 4.39
CA VAL A 117 -9.61 7.53 3.89
C VAL A 117 -9.00 8.41 4.98
N GLU A 118 -9.27 8.13 6.27
CA GLU A 118 -8.58 8.73 7.40
C GLU A 118 -7.39 7.90 7.93
N SER A 119 -7.24 6.61 7.61
CA SER A 119 -6.29 5.70 8.27
C SER A 119 -4.90 5.55 7.64
N SER A 120 -4.76 5.60 6.30
CA SER A 120 -3.44 5.42 5.65
C SER A 120 -2.45 6.54 6.01
N LEU A 121 -2.99 7.72 6.37
CA LEU A 121 -2.26 8.87 6.89
C LEU A 121 -2.41 9.07 8.41
N ARG A 122 -3.20 8.25 9.13
CA ARG A 122 -3.18 8.29 10.60
C ARG A 122 -1.81 7.84 11.10
N VAL A 123 -1.24 8.64 11.97
CA VAL A 123 -0.02 8.28 12.69
C VAL A 123 -0.50 7.66 13.99
N ASP A 124 -0.36 6.34 14.13
CA ASP A 124 -0.61 5.67 15.41
C ASP A 124 0.35 6.21 16.47
N GLU A 125 -0.13 6.28 17.72
CA GLU A 125 0.50 6.84 18.95
C GLU A 125 2.02 7.14 18.90
N GLY A 126 2.39 8.35 19.33
CA GLY A 126 3.78 8.82 19.37
C GLY A 126 4.00 10.19 18.70
N ALA A 127 2.94 10.86 18.25
CA ALA A 127 3.04 12.14 17.55
C ALA A 127 4.00 13.12 18.27
N PRO A 128 4.96 13.71 17.54
CA PRO A 128 5.97 14.58 18.11
C PRO A 128 5.30 15.78 18.78
N LEU A 129 5.92 16.28 19.84
CA LEU A 129 5.44 17.40 20.65
C LEU A 129 5.56 18.74 19.89
N ILE A 130 4.94 18.84 18.72
CA ILE A 130 4.84 20.05 17.92
C ILE A 130 3.40 20.54 17.99
N SER A 131 3.23 21.79 18.44
CA SER A 131 1.89 22.38 18.53
C SER A 131 1.26 22.55 17.14
N SER A 132 -0.07 22.47 17.07
CA SER A 132 -0.81 22.75 15.82
C SER A 132 -0.50 24.14 15.26
N GLU A 133 -0.24 25.12 16.12
CA GLU A 133 0.19 26.47 15.72
C GLU A 133 1.56 26.46 15.04
N ARG A 134 2.52 25.71 15.57
CA ARG A 134 3.86 25.55 14.99
C ARG A 134 3.81 24.86 13.64
N PHE A 135 3.02 23.80 13.50
CA PHE A 135 2.76 23.18 12.20
C PHE A 135 2.12 24.16 11.22
N ALA A 136 1.07 24.86 11.63
CA ALA A 136 0.38 25.83 10.75
C ALA A 136 1.32 26.97 10.29
N ARG A 137 2.24 27.41 11.16
CA ARG A 137 3.27 28.38 10.79
C ARG A 137 4.24 27.80 9.76
N GLU A 138 4.73 26.58 9.97
CA GLU A 138 5.64 25.94 9.01
C GLU A 138 4.97 25.64 7.68
N VAL A 139 3.71 25.19 7.68
CA VAL A 139 2.92 24.94 6.47
C VAL A 139 2.86 26.17 5.56
N ARG A 140 2.76 27.37 6.16
CA ARG A 140 2.78 28.67 5.44
C ARG A 140 4.18 29.14 5.07
N GLY A 141 5.18 28.79 5.87
CA GLY A 141 6.57 29.20 5.69
C GLY A 141 7.49 28.07 5.21
N ALA A 142 6.90 27.06 4.55
CA ALA A 142 7.62 25.92 3.99
C ALA A 142 8.51 26.42 2.85
N LEU A 143 9.74 25.93 2.81
CA LEU A 143 10.70 26.35 1.81
C LEU A 143 10.41 25.65 0.49
N ASP A 144 9.92 26.37 -0.51
CA ASP A 144 9.60 25.79 -1.82
C ASP A 144 10.64 26.13 -2.89
N ARG A 145 11.39 27.22 -2.75
CA ARG A 145 12.44 27.64 -3.69
C ARG A 145 13.43 28.59 -3.03
N THR A 146 14.64 28.62 -3.57
CA THR A 146 15.67 29.63 -3.29
C THR A 146 16.23 30.23 -4.57
N ASP A 147 16.65 31.49 -4.48
CA ASP A 147 17.28 32.22 -5.58
C ASP A 147 18.34 33.18 -5.02
N PHE A 148 19.61 32.75 -5.05
CA PHE A 148 20.73 33.49 -4.47
C PHE A 148 21.83 33.66 -5.52
N ASP A 149 21.93 34.85 -6.10
CA ASP A 149 22.85 35.13 -7.21
C ASP A 149 24.33 35.10 -6.80
N HIS A 150 24.62 35.28 -5.51
CA HIS A 150 25.99 35.38 -4.99
C HIS A 150 26.59 34.02 -4.57
N LEU A 151 25.82 32.92 -4.65
CA LEU A 151 26.27 31.58 -4.26
C LEU A 151 26.82 30.75 -5.41
N GLY A 152 26.84 31.31 -6.64
CA GLY A 152 27.37 30.65 -7.83
C GLY A 152 26.28 30.17 -8.80
N ALA A 153 26.63 29.21 -9.66
CA ALA A 153 25.75 28.73 -10.72
C ALA A 153 24.58 27.91 -10.15
N ARG A 154 23.35 28.43 -10.30
CA ARG A 154 22.12 27.82 -9.80
C ARG A 154 21.70 26.60 -10.63
N HIS A 155 21.36 25.53 -9.93
CA HIS A 155 20.77 24.31 -10.46
C HIS A 155 19.53 23.95 -9.64
N GLU A 156 18.39 23.80 -10.29
CA GLU A 156 17.12 23.43 -9.66
C GLU A 156 16.79 21.97 -9.96
N GLY A 157 16.76 21.15 -8.91
CA GLY A 157 16.28 19.76 -8.96
C GLY A 157 14.85 19.64 -8.43
N LYS A 158 14.29 18.43 -8.48
CA LYS A 158 12.90 18.14 -8.03
C LYS A 158 12.64 18.67 -6.61
N VAL A 159 13.56 18.43 -5.68
CA VAL A 159 13.38 18.74 -4.24
C VAL A 159 14.55 19.53 -3.61
N ARG A 160 15.53 19.92 -4.42
CA ARG A 160 16.72 20.65 -3.97
C ARG A 160 17.03 21.76 -4.93
N ASP A 161 17.41 22.91 -4.40
CA ASP A 161 18.07 23.97 -5.14
C ASP A 161 19.55 23.93 -4.76
N SER A 162 20.45 24.09 -5.72
CA SER A 162 21.88 24.07 -5.44
C SER A 162 22.66 25.09 -6.24
N TYR A 163 23.79 25.51 -5.69
CA TYR A 163 24.63 26.57 -6.22
C TYR A 163 26.07 26.07 -6.25
N VAL A 164 26.70 26.14 -7.41
CA VAL A 164 28.08 25.66 -7.61
C VAL A 164 29.02 26.85 -7.69
N ASP A 165 30.01 26.86 -6.80
CA ASP A 165 31.10 27.84 -6.76
C ASP A 165 32.45 27.11 -6.62
N GLY A 166 33.16 26.97 -7.74
CA GLY A 166 34.39 26.19 -7.82
C GLY A 166 34.20 24.74 -7.39
N ASP A 167 34.99 24.29 -6.41
CA ASP A 167 34.99 22.90 -5.90
C ASP A 167 33.95 22.67 -4.79
N VAL A 168 33.05 23.63 -4.57
CA VAL A 168 32.02 23.57 -3.53
C VAL A 168 30.64 23.73 -4.14
N ARG A 169 29.71 22.90 -3.70
CA ARG A 169 28.28 23.04 -3.96
C ARG A 169 27.55 23.37 -2.67
N THR A 170 26.77 24.44 -2.68
CA THR A 170 25.78 24.71 -1.63
C THR A 170 24.47 24.07 -2.05
N ILE A 171 23.97 23.12 -1.26
CA ILE A 171 22.71 22.42 -1.48
C ILE A 171 21.69 22.90 -0.46
N VAL A 172 20.57 23.41 -0.94
CA VAL A 172 19.40 23.74 -0.13
C VAL A 172 18.36 22.65 -0.35
N THR A 173 18.17 21.80 0.67
CA THR A 173 17.10 20.80 0.69
C THR A 173 15.80 21.51 1.05
N THR A 174 14.93 21.64 0.05
CA THR A 174 13.65 22.33 0.20
C THR A 174 12.62 21.40 0.83
N ASP A 175 11.49 21.98 1.21
CA ASP A 175 10.33 21.25 1.70
C ASP A 175 9.47 20.69 0.55
N ARG A 176 9.88 20.89 -0.71
CA ARG A 176 9.23 20.29 -1.88
C ARG A 176 9.24 18.77 -1.78
N LEU A 177 8.12 18.16 -2.13
CA LEU A 177 7.97 16.71 -2.22
C LEU A 177 7.64 16.32 -3.65
N SER A 178 8.29 15.26 -4.12
CA SER A 178 7.95 14.62 -5.39
C SER A 178 7.43 13.19 -5.17
N ALA A 179 6.40 12.84 -5.93
CA ALA A 179 5.86 11.49 -6.03
C ALA A 179 5.51 11.20 -7.48
N PHE A 180 5.79 9.97 -7.94
CA PHE A 180 5.62 9.56 -9.35
C PHE A 180 6.27 10.55 -10.34
N ASP A 181 7.49 11.00 -10.02
CA ASP A 181 8.27 11.97 -10.80
C ASP A 181 7.64 13.36 -11.00
N ARG A 182 6.57 13.68 -10.27
CA ARG A 182 5.91 14.99 -10.29
C ARG A 182 6.12 15.70 -8.96
N LEU A 183 6.30 17.02 -9.01
CA LEU A 183 6.21 17.87 -7.82
C LEU A 183 4.74 17.90 -7.37
N VAL A 184 4.48 17.57 -6.10
CA VAL A 184 3.10 17.42 -5.57
C VAL A 184 2.74 18.45 -4.50
N GLY A 185 3.72 19.19 -4.00
CA GLY A 185 3.53 20.22 -2.98
C GLY A 185 4.72 20.32 -2.04
N THR A 186 4.53 20.92 -0.88
CA THR A 186 5.53 20.99 0.19
C THR A 186 5.08 20.27 1.45
N ILE A 187 6.02 19.70 2.18
CA ILE A 187 5.80 19.03 3.47
C ILE A 187 6.55 19.83 4.53
N PRO A 188 5.88 20.35 5.58
CA PRO A 188 6.53 21.16 6.59
C PRO A 188 7.70 20.39 7.22
N PHE A 189 8.82 21.10 7.44
CA PHE A 189 10.03 20.55 8.05
C PHE A 189 10.77 19.48 7.23
N LYS A 190 10.31 19.10 6.04
CA LYS A 190 10.89 17.98 5.29
C LYS A 190 12.38 18.18 5.04
N GLY A 191 12.81 19.33 4.53
CA GLY A 191 14.20 19.51 4.13
C GLY A 191 15.18 19.35 5.29
N GLN A 192 14.83 19.88 6.47
CA GLN A 192 15.65 19.71 7.67
C GLN A 192 15.64 18.27 8.21
N ILE A 193 14.51 17.56 8.12
CA ILE A 193 14.42 16.17 8.57
C ILE A 193 15.28 15.26 7.69
N LEU A 194 15.20 15.41 6.37
CA LEU A 194 16.00 14.62 5.43
C LEU A 194 17.50 14.82 5.68
N ASN A 195 17.93 16.07 5.83
CA ASN A 195 19.32 16.39 6.14
C ASN A 195 19.74 15.85 7.51
N ALA A 196 18.89 15.92 8.54
CA ALA A 196 19.21 15.39 9.86
C ALA A 196 19.45 13.87 9.82
N ILE A 197 18.56 13.13 9.14
CA ILE A 197 18.69 11.67 8.96
C ILE A 197 19.94 11.35 8.14
N ALA A 198 20.11 11.99 6.97
CA ALA A 198 21.23 11.72 6.09
C ALA A 198 22.58 12.06 6.77
N LYS A 199 22.65 13.13 7.57
CA LYS A 199 23.85 13.44 8.36
C LYS A 199 24.16 12.36 9.40
N TYR A 200 23.14 11.86 10.12
CA TYR A 200 23.32 10.76 11.08
C TYR A 200 23.94 9.53 10.38
N TRP A 201 23.44 9.18 9.21
CA TRP A 201 23.94 8.04 8.44
C TRP A 201 25.32 8.27 7.83
N PHE A 202 25.63 9.48 7.39
CA PHE A 202 27.00 9.85 7.00
C PHE A 202 28.00 9.62 8.13
N ASP A 203 27.63 9.95 9.37
CA ASP A 203 28.48 9.67 10.53
C ASP A 203 28.53 8.16 10.84
N ALA A 204 27.40 7.46 10.77
CA ALA A 204 27.27 6.02 11.09
C ALA A 204 27.87 5.07 10.05
N THR A 205 28.21 5.56 8.86
CA THR A 205 28.76 4.79 7.74
C THR A 205 30.12 5.30 7.24
N ALA A 206 30.74 6.24 7.97
CA ALA A 206 32.02 6.83 7.60
C ALA A 206 33.17 5.82 7.51
N ASP A 207 33.04 4.66 8.18
CA ASP A 207 33.99 3.54 8.09
C ASP A 207 33.85 2.72 6.79
N ILE A 208 32.72 2.82 6.11
CA ILE A 208 32.39 2.11 4.87
C ILE A 208 32.78 2.95 3.66
N VAL A 209 32.32 4.21 3.61
CA VAL A 209 32.54 5.12 2.50
C VAL A 209 32.57 6.56 2.98
N ARG A 210 33.47 7.36 2.42
CA ARG A 210 33.54 8.79 2.66
C ARG A 210 32.33 9.49 2.03
N ASN A 211 31.76 10.48 2.70
CA ASN A 211 30.72 11.34 2.12
C ASN A 211 31.26 12.72 1.69
N HIS A 212 30.46 13.46 0.90
CA HIS A 212 30.86 14.76 0.35
C HIS A 212 30.61 15.97 1.27
N LEU A 213 30.03 15.80 2.46
CA LEU A 213 29.65 16.91 3.34
C LEU A 213 30.89 17.66 3.89
N ILE A 214 30.90 18.99 3.78
CA ILE A 214 31.93 19.86 4.38
C ILE A 214 31.38 20.45 5.68
N GLU A 215 30.22 21.10 5.60
CA GLU A 215 29.53 21.70 6.75
C GLU A 215 28.04 21.85 6.51
N ALA A 216 27.28 22.06 7.59
CA ALA A 216 25.83 22.26 7.57
C ALA A 216 25.48 23.57 8.32
N PRO A 217 25.54 24.74 7.66
CA PRO A 217 25.30 26.03 8.32
C PRO A 217 23.85 26.24 8.77
N ASP A 218 22.89 25.50 8.20
CA ASP A 218 21.49 25.46 8.61
C ASP A 218 20.95 24.02 8.43
N PRO A 219 19.94 23.58 9.18
CA PRO A 219 19.33 22.26 8.95
C PRO A 219 18.88 22.00 7.51
N ASN A 220 18.48 23.01 6.74
CA ASN A 220 18.12 22.87 5.33
C ASN A 220 19.30 23.06 4.36
N VAL A 221 20.49 23.47 4.83
CA VAL A 221 21.59 23.92 3.97
C VAL A 221 22.86 23.12 4.26
N TRP A 222 23.40 22.50 3.21
CA TRP A 222 24.69 21.83 3.23
C TRP A 222 25.67 22.50 2.29
N ARG A 223 26.92 22.63 2.71
CA ARG A 223 28.05 22.86 1.79
C ARG A 223 28.78 21.55 1.61
N VAL A 224 28.94 21.13 0.37
CA VAL A 224 29.51 19.83 0.00
C VAL A 224 30.64 20.02 -1.02
N ARG A 225 31.53 19.04 -1.10
CA ARG A 225 32.52 18.94 -2.20
C ARG A 225 31.78 18.72 -3.50
N GLU A 226 32.10 19.49 -4.54
CA GLU A 226 31.60 19.20 -5.88
C GLU A 226 32.26 17.91 -6.39
N CYS A 227 31.42 16.97 -6.81
CA CYS A 227 31.83 15.62 -7.21
C CYS A 227 31.27 15.33 -8.60
N THR A 228 31.94 14.47 -9.36
CA THR A 228 31.38 13.96 -10.62
C THR A 228 30.41 12.82 -10.30
N PRO A 229 29.09 12.94 -10.54
CA PRO A 229 28.15 11.88 -10.17
C PRO A 229 28.36 10.62 -11.01
N VAL A 230 28.27 9.45 -10.38
CA VAL A 230 28.10 8.19 -11.10
C VAL A 230 26.70 8.21 -11.75
N PRO A 231 26.55 7.92 -13.05
CA PRO A 231 25.29 8.14 -13.78
C PRO A 231 24.25 7.03 -13.55
N LEU A 232 24.24 6.44 -12.34
CA LEU A 232 23.32 5.40 -11.90
C LEU A 232 22.83 5.71 -10.50
N GLU A 233 21.58 5.35 -10.24
CA GLU A 233 21.07 5.22 -8.88
C GLU A 233 21.09 3.74 -8.51
N PHE A 234 21.72 3.42 -7.38
CA PHE A 234 21.88 2.04 -6.94
C PHE A 234 20.78 1.71 -5.92
N VAL A 235 19.72 1.04 -6.37
CA VAL A 235 18.62 0.63 -5.47
C VAL A 235 18.89 -0.77 -4.93
N VAL A 236 19.09 -0.88 -3.62
CA VAL A 236 19.21 -2.17 -2.93
C VAL A 236 17.87 -2.52 -2.29
N ARG A 237 17.40 -3.75 -2.46
CA ARG A 237 16.07 -4.20 -2.03
C ARG A 237 16.17 -5.49 -1.22
N GLY A 238 15.68 -5.46 0.00
CA GLY A 238 15.53 -6.64 0.87
C GLY A 238 14.16 -7.30 0.78
N TYR A 239 13.16 -6.60 0.24
CA TYR A 239 11.77 -7.05 0.16
C TYR A 239 11.17 -6.76 -1.22
N ILE A 240 10.20 -7.57 -1.64
CA ILE A 240 9.43 -7.34 -2.85
C ILE A 240 8.17 -6.51 -2.54
N THR A 241 8.21 -5.23 -2.88
CA THR A 241 7.11 -4.27 -2.64
C THR A 241 7.10 -3.14 -3.67
N GLY A 242 6.27 -2.13 -3.42
CA GLY A 242 6.18 -0.84 -4.09
C GLY A 242 4.99 -0.70 -5.04
N VAL A 243 4.61 0.56 -5.31
CA VAL A 243 3.50 0.91 -6.23
C VAL A 243 3.95 1.66 -7.50
N THR A 244 5.26 1.83 -7.70
CA THR A 244 5.81 2.54 -8.87
C THR A 244 6.17 1.58 -10.00
N ASN A 245 6.25 2.07 -11.25
CA ASN A 245 6.62 1.26 -12.42
C ASN A 245 8.02 0.64 -12.33
N THR A 246 8.92 1.21 -11.54
CA THR A 246 10.27 0.67 -11.26
C THR A 246 10.32 -0.30 -10.08
N SER A 247 9.23 -0.42 -9.31
CA SER A 247 9.19 -1.29 -8.14
C SER A 247 9.20 -2.77 -8.52
N LEU A 248 9.74 -3.61 -7.62
CA LEU A 248 9.78 -5.06 -7.85
C LEU A 248 8.38 -5.65 -7.95
N TRP A 249 7.46 -5.22 -7.08
CA TRP A 249 6.14 -5.84 -7.01
C TRP A 249 5.34 -5.61 -8.29
N ILE A 250 5.25 -4.36 -8.79
CA ILE A 250 4.50 -4.05 -10.02
C ILE A 250 5.02 -4.86 -11.22
N ASN A 251 6.35 -4.95 -11.38
CA ASN A 251 6.95 -5.75 -12.45
C ASN A 251 6.68 -7.25 -12.28
N TYR A 252 6.79 -7.76 -11.05
CA TYR A 252 6.58 -9.17 -10.75
C TYR A 252 5.12 -9.60 -10.93
N GLU A 253 4.18 -8.77 -10.47
CA GLU A 253 2.73 -8.97 -10.64
C GLU A 253 2.33 -8.96 -12.11
N ALA A 254 2.97 -8.11 -12.93
CA ALA A 254 2.81 -8.08 -14.38
C ALA A 254 3.41 -9.30 -15.11
N GLY A 255 4.04 -10.23 -14.38
CA GLY A 255 4.61 -11.48 -14.93
C GLY A 255 6.11 -11.43 -15.22
N THR A 256 6.79 -10.31 -15.00
CA THR A 256 8.25 -10.23 -15.16
C THR A 256 8.94 -11.03 -14.06
N ARG A 257 9.88 -11.92 -14.43
CA ARG A 257 10.67 -12.73 -13.47
C ARG A 257 12.16 -12.41 -13.47
N SER A 258 12.62 -11.60 -14.42
CA SER A 258 14.00 -11.12 -14.50
C SER A 258 13.98 -9.61 -14.46
N ILE A 259 14.43 -9.00 -13.36
CA ILE A 259 14.41 -7.54 -13.16
C ILE A 259 15.83 -7.08 -12.86
N ALA A 260 16.36 -6.16 -13.68
CA ALA A 260 17.75 -5.68 -13.59
C ALA A 260 18.80 -6.81 -13.54
N GLY A 261 18.53 -7.95 -14.21
CA GLY A 261 19.40 -9.12 -14.22
C GLY A 261 19.20 -10.09 -13.04
N ASN A 262 18.30 -9.80 -12.11
CA ASN A 262 17.97 -10.67 -10.98
C ASN A 262 16.78 -11.57 -11.33
N ARG A 263 16.95 -12.90 -11.20
CA ARG A 263 15.86 -13.85 -11.38
C ARG A 263 15.08 -14.05 -10.08
N LEU A 264 13.82 -13.67 -10.07
CA LEU A 264 12.90 -13.84 -8.95
C LEU A 264 12.25 -15.22 -8.98
N LEU A 265 12.03 -15.80 -7.79
CA LEU A 265 11.32 -17.06 -7.61
C LEU A 265 9.82 -16.90 -7.90
N ASP A 266 9.18 -17.98 -8.34
CA ASP A 266 7.72 -18.02 -8.43
C ASP A 266 7.05 -18.12 -7.05
N GLY A 267 5.81 -17.65 -6.97
CA GLY A 267 5.01 -17.70 -5.75
C GLY A 267 5.29 -16.63 -4.69
N LEU A 268 6.16 -15.65 -4.98
CA LEU A 268 6.34 -14.48 -4.11
C LEU A 268 5.03 -13.70 -3.95
N ARG A 269 4.79 -13.20 -2.73
CA ARG A 269 3.67 -12.31 -2.38
C ARG A 269 4.16 -10.89 -2.15
N LYS A 270 3.29 -9.88 -2.29
CA LYS A 270 3.62 -8.48 -1.96
C LYS A 270 4.10 -8.40 -0.51
N ASN A 271 5.10 -7.56 -0.26
CA ASN A 271 5.72 -7.33 1.04
C ASN A 271 6.53 -8.52 1.60
N GLN A 272 6.82 -9.53 0.78
CA GLN A 272 7.65 -10.66 1.19
C GLN A 272 9.14 -10.29 1.26
N GLN A 273 9.83 -10.78 2.29
CA GLN A 273 11.29 -10.70 2.36
C GLN A 273 11.95 -11.57 1.27
N LEU A 274 12.95 -11.02 0.60
CA LEU A 274 13.78 -11.76 -0.35
C LEU A 274 14.79 -12.64 0.39
N PRO A 275 15.23 -13.78 -0.20
CA PRO A 275 16.25 -14.62 0.42
C PRO A 275 17.55 -13.87 0.71
N ASP A 276 17.96 -13.02 -0.23
CA ASP A 276 19.11 -12.14 -0.14
C ASP A 276 18.74 -10.77 -0.72
N PRO A 277 19.30 -9.66 -0.21
CA PRO A 277 19.13 -8.36 -0.83
C PRO A 277 19.64 -8.36 -2.28
N ILE A 278 18.91 -7.70 -3.17
CA ILE A 278 19.29 -7.60 -4.58
C ILE A 278 19.50 -6.15 -4.98
N LEU A 279 20.33 -5.94 -6.00
CA LEU A 279 20.60 -4.63 -6.58
C LEU A 279 19.80 -4.46 -7.87
N THR A 280 19.01 -3.40 -7.95
CA THR A 280 18.26 -3.00 -9.16
C THR A 280 18.59 -1.55 -9.53
N PRO A 281 19.71 -1.31 -10.23
CA PRO A 281 20.11 0.03 -10.61
C PRO A 281 19.08 0.70 -11.54
N THR A 282 18.99 2.02 -11.50
CA THR A 282 18.22 2.85 -12.44
C THR A 282 19.09 3.93 -13.07
N THR A 283 18.73 4.38 -14.28
CA THR A 283 19.43 5.47 -14.97
C THR A 283 18.88 6.83 -14.58
N LYS A 284 19.75 7.85 -14.50
CA LYS A 284 19.34 9.27 -14.31
C LYS A 284 19.02 10.05 -15.60
N LEU A 285 19.18 9.44 -16.77
CA LEU A 285 19.28 10.14 -18.06
C LEU A 285 17.98 10.22 -18.87
N GLU A 286 16.91 9.54 -18.46
CA GLU A 286 15.63 9.50 -19.20
C GLU A 286 14.53 10.29 -18.43
N GLU A 287 13.48 10.74 -19.11
CA GLU A 287 12.32 11.40 -18.47
C GLU A 287 11.62 10.48 -17.44
N HIS A 288 11.87 9.17 -17.51
CA HIS A 288 11.37 8.16 -16.60
C HIS A 288 12.48 7.17 -16.21
N ASP A 289 12.60 6.88 -14.91
CA ASP A 289 13.56 5.91 -14.41
C ASP A 289 13.23 4.49 -14.94
N ARG A 290 14.25 3.75 -15.40
CA ARG A 290 14.13 2.36 -15.82
C ARG A 290 15.13 1.47 -15.08
N ASN A 291 14.68 0.29 -14.64
CA ASN A 291 15.54 -0.75 -14.10
C ASN A 291 16.57 -1.20 -15.14
N LEU A 292 17.85 -1.23 -14.76
CA LEU A 292 18.98 -1.52 -15.63
C LEU A 292 19.88 -2.58 -15.01
N SER A 293 20.17 -3.66 -15.74
CA SER A 293 21.13 -4.66 -15.28
C SER A 293 22.57 -4.17 -15.38
N ARG A 294 23.47 -4.79 -14.61
CA ARG A 294 24.93 -4.57 -14.71
C ARG A 294 25.43 -4.66 -16.16
N SER A 295 25.02 -5.70 -16.88
CA SER A 295 25.46 -5.93 -18.26
C SER A 295 24.97 -4.84 -19.21
N GLU A 296 23.73 -4.37 -19.03
CA GLU A 296 23.17 -3.27 -19.82
C GLU A 296 23.87 -1.93 -19.50
N ALA A 297 24.18 -1.67 -18.23
CA ALA A 297 24.90 -0.46 -17.81
C ALA A 297 26.31 -0.37 -18.43
N ILE A 298 27.03 -1.49 -18.45
CA ILE A 298 28.37 -1.58 -19.06
C ILE A 298 28.27 -1.49 -20.59
N ALA A 299 27.34 -2.22 -21.20
CA ALA A 299 27.16 -2.21 -22.65
C ALA A 299 26.73 -0.83 -23.18
N GLY A 300 25.95 -0.08 -22.39
CA GLY A 300 25.54 1.29 -22.67
C GLY A 300 26.65 2.35 -22.45
N GLY A 301 27.83 1.94 -21.96
CA GLY A 301 28.94 2.87 -21.69
C GLY A 301 28.69 3.83 -20.52
N LEU A 302 27.71 3.54 -19.66
CA LEU A 302 27.37 4.39 -18.52
C LEU A 302 28.41 4.27 -17.39
N ILE A 303 29.01 3.08 -17.25
CA ILE A 303 29.93 2.76 -16.15
C ILE A 303 30.85 1.61 -16.56
N THR A 304 32.08 1.60 -16.02
CA THR A 304 32.98 0.45 -16.19
C THR A 304 32.56 -0.70 -15.27
N ALA A 305 32.95 -1.93 -15.64
CA ALA A 305 32.71 -3.11 -14.81
C ALA A 305 33.30 -2.94 -13.39
N GLU A 306 34.54 -2.47 -13.31
CA GLU A 306 35.25 -2.26 -12.04
C GLU A 306 34.57 -1.21 -11.16
N LEU A 307 34.18 -0.06 -11.72
CA LEU A 307 33.50 0.98 -10.96
C LEU A 307 32.11 0.51 -10.51
N PHE A 308 31.38 -0.21 -11.35
CA PHE A 308 30.08 -0.79 -10.97
C PHE A 308 30.21 -1.73 -9.78
N ASP A 309 31.17 -2.65 -9.83
CA ASP A 309 31.34 -3.68 -8.80
C ASP A 309 31.72 -3.04 -7.46
N ARG A 310 32.62 -2.04 -7.46
CA ARG A 310 32.98 -1.27 -6.26
C ARG A 310 31.79 -0.49 -5.69
N CYS A 311 31.03 0.18 -6.55
CA CYS A 311 29.81 0.89 -6.14
C CYS A 311 28.78 -0.07 -5.54
N ALA A 312 28.54 -1.21 -6.19
CA ALA A 312 27.61 -2.23 -5.72
C ALA A 312 28.02 -2.78 -4.34
N GLU A 313 29.30 -3.08 -4.14
CA GLU A 313 29.84 -3.53 -2.85
C GLU A 313 29.57 -2.52 -1.74
N ILE A 314 29.86 -1.24 -1.98
CA ILE A 314 29.57 -0.15 -1.04
C ILE A 314 28.08 -0.08 -0.73
N CYS A 315 27.21 -0.13 -1.74
CA CYS A 315 25.76 -0.08 -1.53
C CYS A 315 25.23 -1.25 -0.71
N PHE A 316 25.75 -2.47 -0.89
CA PHE A 316 25.38 -3.62 -0.07
C PHE A 316 25.88 -3.46 1.38
N GLN A 317 27.09 -2.96 1.59
CA GLN A 317 27.62 -2.70 2.93
C GLN A 317 26.81 -1.62 3.67
N LEU A 318 26.47 -0.53 2.96
CA LEU A 318 25.57 0.51 3.48
C LEU A 318 24.19 -0.08 3.82
N PHE A 319 23.63 -0.94 2.96
CA PHE A 319 22.32 -1.54 3.20
C PHE A 319 22.34 -2.45 4.42
N ALA A 320 23.39 -3.27 4.55
CA ALA A 320 23.57 -4.14 5.71
C ALA A 320 23.64 -3.33 7.02
N ARG A 321 24.49 -2.28 7.08
CA ARG A 321 24.57 -1.38 8.25
C ARG A 321 23.24 -0.69 8.53
N GLY A 322 22.54 -0.29 7.48
CA GLY A 322 21.20 0.29 7.55
C GLY A 322 20.17 -0.66 8.16
N THR A 323 20.16 -1.91 7.71
CA THR A 323 19.30 -2.98 8.23
C THR A 323 19.60 -3.30 9.69
N GLU A 324 20.88 -3.39 10.07
CA GLU A 324 21.31 -3.64 11.46
C GLU A 324 20.79 -2.55 12.41
N ILE A 325 21.11 -1.29 12.11
CA ILE A 325 20.71 -0.16 12.95
C ILE A 325 19.18 0.00 12.97
N ALA A 326 18.49 -0.14 11.82
CA ALA A 326 17.03 -0.07 11.79
C ALA A 326 16.39 -1.15 12.68
N ALA A 327 16.92 -2.38 12.65
CA ALA A 327 16.41 -3.48 13.47
C ALA A 327 16.57 -3.19 14.98
N GLU A 328 17.68 -2.57 15.40
CA GLU A 328 17.88 -2.11 16.79
C GLU A 328 16.85 -1.06 17.23
N ARG A 329 16.22 -0.36 16.28
CA ARG A 329 15.16 0.63 16.50
C ARG A 329 13.74 0.09 16.29
N GLY A 330 13.59 -1.24 16.15
CA GLY A 330 12.28 -1.85 15.88
C GLY A 330 11.73 -1.54 14.49
N LEU A 331 12.60 -1.18 13.55
CA LEU A 331 12.25 -0.87 12.17
C LEU A 331 12.84 -1.91 11.20
N ILE A 332 12.25 -2.00 10.02
CA ILE A 332 12.73 -2.79 8.89
C ILE A 332 13.13 -1.80 7.79
N LEU A 333 14.40 -1.79 7.40
CA LEU A 333 14.85 -1.13 6.16
C LEU A 333 14.52 -2.05 4.97
N VAL A 334 13.56 -1.62 4.16
CA VAL A 334 12.91 -2.47 3.14
C VAL A 334 13.68 -2.42 1.82
N ASP A 335 13.90 -1.20 1.33
CA ASP A 335 14.73 -0.87 0.19
C ASP A 335 15.26 0.55 0.34
N THR A 336 16.33 0.86 -0.39
CA THR A 336 16.92 2.21 -0.41
C THR A 336 17.67 2.47 -1.70
N LYS A 337 17.72 3.74 -2.09
CA LYS A 337 18.42 4.24 -3.26
C LYS A 337 19.68 4.98 -2.81
N TYR A 338 20.83 4.62 -3.38
CA TYR A 338 22.09 5.32 -3.18
C TYR A 338 22.53 6.06 -4.44
N GLU A 339 23.16 7.21 -4.23
CA GLU A 339 23.90 7.90 -5.28
C GLU A 339 25.36 8.03 -4.85
N LEU A 340 26.25 7.69 -5.76
CA LEU A 340 27.70 7.77 -5.55
C LEU A 340 28.29 8.80 -6.51
N GLY A 341 29.38 9.42 -6.09
CA GLY A 341 30.14 10.36 -6.89
C GLY A 341 31.63 10.02 -6.88
N LEU A 342 32.38 10.71 -7.74
CA LEU A 342 33.81 10.63 -7.83
C LEU A 342 34.42 11.98 -7.43
N LEU A 343 35.37 11.93 -6.50
CA LEU A 343 36.25 13.03 -6.16
C LEU A 343 37.68 12.65 -6.59
N GLY A 344 38.04 13.01 -7.82
CA GLY A 344 39.17 12.36 -8.51
C GLY A 344 38.83 10.89 -8.79
N ASP A 345 39.65 9.96 -8.29
CA ASP A 345 39.43 8.51 -8.41
C ASP A 345 38.77 7.89 -7.16
N GLU A 346 38.48 8.70 -6.13
CA GLU A 346 37.85 8.25 -4.89
C GLU A 346 36.33 8.21 -5.04
N ILE A 347 35.71 7.06 -4.72
CA ILE A 347 34.26 6.93 -4.63
C ILE A 347 33.78 7.58 -3.33
N VAL A 348 32.83 8.48 -3.43
CA VAL A 348 32.21 9.14 -2.28
C VAL A 348 30.69 8.98 -2.32
N LEU A 349 30.09 8.83 -1.14
CA LEU A 349 28.64 8.91 -0.96
C LEU A 349 28.21 10.37 -1.10
N ILE A 350 27.31 10.60 -2.04
CA ILE A 350 26.70 11.92 -2.28
C ILE A 350 25.22 11.82 -1.95
N ASP A 351 24.49 12.90 -2.21
CA ASP A 351 23.04 12.92 -2.10
C ASP A 351 22.54 12.74 -0.66
N GLU A 352 21.46 11.99 -0.48
CA GLU A 352 20.91 11.60 0.81
C GLU A 352 21.00 10.09 0.98
N VAL A 353 20.98 9.62 2.23
CA VAL A 353 21.08 8.19 2.54
C VAL A 353 20.07 7.83 3.63
N HIS A 354 19.34 6.73 3.41
CA HIS A 354 18.47 6.11 4.42
C HIS A 354 17.37 7.04 4.96
N THR A 355 16.98 8.03 4.17
CA THR A 355 15.90 8.98 4.46
C THR A 355 14.54 8.43 4.02
N PRO A 356 13.42 9.00 4.49
CA PRO A 356 12.08 8.58 4.03
C PRO A 356 11.77 8.88 2.56
N ASP A 357 12.60 9.72 1.91
CA ASP A 357 12.46 10.02 0.47
C ASP A 357 13.22 9.01 -0.41
N SER A 358 14.35 8.50 0.10
CA SER A 358 15.24 7.56 -0.58
C SER A 358 14.97 6.09 -0.22
N SER A 359 14.24 5.83 0.86
CA SER A 359 14.15 4.51 1.49
C SER A 359 12.75 4.20 2.00
N ARG A 360 12.43 2.90 2.06
CA ARG A 360 11.21 2.41 2.71
C ARG A 360 11.52 1.83 4.08
N TYR A 361 10.68 2.19 5.06
CA TYR A 361 10.78 1.75 6.45
C TYR A 361 9.44 1.24 6.94
N TRP A 362 9.44 0.02 7.48
CA TRP A 362 8.28 -0.55 8.15
C TRP A 362 8.54 -0.74 9.64
N TYR A 363 7.48 -0.72 10.43
CA TYR A 363 7.55 -1.19 11.82
C TYR A 363 7.72 -2.72 11.87
N ALA A 364 8.69 -3.20 12.64
CA ALA A 364 9.00 -4.62 12.75
C ALA A 364 7.95 -5.41 13.54
N ASP A 365 7.32 -4.77 14.54
CA ASP A 365 6.35 -5.38 15.46
C ASP A 365 5.09 -5.91 14.77
N THR A 366 4.63 -5.21 13.73
CA THR A 366 3.40 -5.52 12.98
C THR A 366 3.65 -6.26 11.67
N TYR A 367 4.90 -6.33 11.18
CA TYR A 367 5.24 -6.87 9.86
C TYR A 367 4.66 -8.27 9.60
N GLN A 368 4.90 -9.20 10.54
CA GLN A 368 4.51 -10.60 10.35
C GLN A 368 2.99 -10.81 10.37
N GLU A 369 2.25 -9.98 11.09
CA GLU A 369 0.79 -10.06 11.13
C GLU A 369 0.20 -9.53 9.83
N LEU A 370 0.58 -8.31 9.44
CA LEU A 370 0.11 -7.65 8.22
C LEU A 370 0.47 -8.45 6.96
N PHE A 371 1.69 -9.00 6.90
CA PHE A 371 2.09 -9.86 5.78
C PHE A 371 1.27 -11.15 5.69
N ARG A 372 0.89 -11.75 6.84
CA ARG A 372 0.07 -12.98 6.86
C ARG A 372 -1.38 -12.71 6.47
N SER A 373 -1.94 -11.56 6.87
CA SER A 373 -3.28 -11.12 6.49
C SER A 373 -3.36 -10.56 5.07
N GLY A 374 -2.22 -10.28 4.43
CA GLY A 374 -2.16 -9.69 3.09
C GLY A 374 -2.47 -8.18 3.08
N GLN A 375 -2.26 -7.51 4.20
CA GLN A 375 -2.46 -6.07 4.38
C GLN A 375 -1.16 -5.28 4.07
N GLU A 376 -1.33 -3.99 3.79
CA GLU A 376 -0.18 -3.09 3.64
C GLU A 376 0.53 -2.88 4.98
N GLN A 377 1.82 -2.58 4.90
CA GLN A 377 2.68 -2.48 6.08
C GLN A 377 2.59 -1.09 6.70
N ARG A 378 2.71 -1.01 8.04
CA ARG A 378 2.83 0.27 8.73
C ARG A 378 4.17 0.91 8.38
N ALA A 379 4.13 1.97 7.58
CA ALA A 379 5.31 2.60 7.00
C ALA A 379 5.54 4.03 7.51
N LEU A 380 6.81 4.41 7.61
CA LEU A 380 7.26 5.74 8.06
C LEU A 380 7.85 6.61 6.95
N ASP A 381 7.82 6.12 5.72
CA ASP A 381 8.39 6.77 4.54
C ASP A 381 7.33 7.43 3.65
N LYS A 382 7.68 7.68 2.38
CA LYS A 382 6.81 8.31 1.39
C LYS A 382 5.72 7.39 0.80
N GLU A 383 5.82 6.07 0.93
CA GLU A 383 4.91 5.12 0.31
C GLU A 383 3.44 5.32 0.71
N PRO A 384 3.08 5.59 1.98
CA PRO A 384 1.69 5.89 2.35
C PRO A 384 1.08 7.08 1.58
N LEU A 385 1.88 8.11 1.28
CA LEU A 385 1.41 9.20 0.43
C LEU A 385 1.20 8.73 -1.02
N ARG A 386 2.12 7.91 -1.56
CA ARG A 386 1.96 7.34 -2.91
C ARG A 386 0.68 6.50 -3.01
N GLU A 387 0.38 5.69 -2.00
CA GLU A 387 -0.85 4.90 -1.92
C GLU A 387 -2.08 5.81 -1.85
N TRP A 388 -2.07 6.83 -0.98
CA TRP A 388 -3.15 7.82 -0.89
C TRP A 388 -3.42 8.55 -2.22
N MET A 389 -2.38 8.80 -3.02
CA MET A 389 -2.50 9.39 -4.36
C MET A 389 -3.06 8.39 -5.38
N VAL A 390 -2.63 7.13 -5.34
CA VAL A 390 -3.14 6.04 -6.19
C VAL A 390 -4.62 5.79 -5.95
N GLU A 391 -5.06 5.83 -4.69
CA GLU A 391 -6.49 5.72 -4.32
C GLU A 391 -7.35 6.84 -4.93
N ARG A 392 -6.73 7.99 -5.24
CA ARG A 392 -7.36 9.13 -5.93
C ARG A 392 -7.16 9.10 -7.45
N GLY A 393 -6.65 7.99 -7.98
CA GLY A 393 -6.45 7.77 -9.40
C GLY A 393 -5.19 8.41 -9.97
N PHE A 394 -4.28 8.90 -9.14
CA PHE A 394 -3.03 9.49 -9.61
C PHE A 394 -1.89 8.47 -9.62
N HIS A 395 -1.41 8.14 -10.82
CA HIS A 395 -0.32 7.20 -11.07
C HIS A 395 0.91 7.86 -11.71
N GLY A 396 1.00 9.20 -11.66
CA GLY A 396 2.04 10.00 -12.32
C GLY A 396 1.57 10.74 -13.58
N GLU A 397 0.41 10.37 -14.12
CA GLU A 397 -0.23 11.03 -15.25
C GLU A 397 -1.37 11.95 -14.79
N GLY A 398 -1.57 13.06 -15.51
CA GLY A 398 -2.59 14.05 -15.20
C GLY A 398 -2.19 15.05 -14.11
N GLU A 399 -3.18 15.72 -13.53
CA GLU A 399 -2.96 16.67 -12.42
C GLU A 399 -2.84 15.90 -11.10
N PRO A 400 -1.77 16.16 -10.30
CA PRO A 400 -1.66 15.55 -8.99
C PRO A 400 -2.76 16.06 -8.05
N PRO A 401 -3.29 15.21 -7.14
CA PRO A 401 -4.22 15.64 -6.11
C PRO A 401 -3.60 16.72 -5.22
N ILE A 402 -4.40 17.71 -4.84
CA ILE A 402 -4.00 18.78 -3.92
C ILE A 402 -3.79 18.17 -2.52
N LEU A 403 -2.62 18.39 -1.94
CA LEU A 403 -2.33 18.00 -0.56
C LEU A 403 -2.97 18.99 0.40
N SER A 404 -3.98 18.57 1.16
CA SER A 404 -4.51 19.37 2.27
C SER A 404 -3.45 19.52 3.37
N ASP A 405 -3.62 20.51 4.25
CA ASP A 405 -2.69 20.71 5.37
C ASP A 405 -2.62 19.48 6.28
N ASP A 406 -3.74 18.76 6.49
CA ASP A 406 -3.76 17.51 7.26
C ASP A 406 -2.90 16.41 6.61
N VAL A 407 -2.97 16.27 5.28
CA VAL A 407 -2.13 15.31 4.54
C VAL A 407 -0.65 15.69 4.64
N ARG A 408 -0.35 16.98 4.52
CA ARG A 408 1.02 17.51 4.63
C ARG A 408 1.59 17.29 6.03
N ILE A 409 0.80 17.58 7.06
CA ILE A 409 1.18 17.39 8.47
C ILE A 409 1.33 15.89 8.77
N ALA A 410 0.40 15.04 8.35
CA ALA A 410 0.50 13.59 8.53
C ALA A 410 1.75 12.99 7.89
N THR A 411 2.15 13.50 6.73
CA THR A 411 3.40 13.10 6.05
C THR A 411 4.62 13.60 6.83
N ALA A 412 4.62 14.87 7.25
CA ALA A 412 5.70 15.43 8.06
C ALA A 412 5.89 14.69 9.38
N THR A 413 4.79 14.34 10.05
CA THR A 413 4.81 13.59 11.30
C THR A 413 5.48 12.23 11.14
N ARG A 414 5.22 11.50 10.04
CA ARG A 414 5.93 10.24 9.76
C ARG A 414 7.43 10.44 9.61
N TYR A 415 7.83 11.49 8.89
CA TYR A 415 9.24 11.78 8.68
C TYR A 415 9.93 12.14 9.99
N ILE A 416 9.25 12.91 10.86
CA ILE A 416 9.73 13.22 12.20
C ILE A 416 9.90 11.94 13.02
N LEU A 417 8.88 11.08 13.08
CA LEU A 417 8.95 9.81 13.80
C LEU A 417 10.12 8.96 13.32
N LEU A 418 10.31 8.83 12.00
CA LEU A 418 11.46 8.11 11.47
C LEU A 418 12.80 8.72 11.93
N ALA A 419 12.90 10.05 11.92
CA ALA A 419 14.10 10.73 12.40
C ALA A 419 14.35 10.46 13.89
N GLU A 420 13.31 10.54 14.72
CA GLU A 420 13.40 10.29 16.16
C GLU A 420 13.78 8.83 16.45
N GLU A 421 13.16 7.87 15.77
CA GLU A 421 13.48 6.44 15.93
C GLU A 421 14.91 6.12 15.48
N LEU A 422 15.34 6.60 14.31
CA LEU A 422 16.68 6.31 13.81
C LEU A 422 17.77 6.97 14.65
N THR A 423 17.60 8.25 14.98
CA THR A 423 18.63 9.05 15.66
C THR A 423 18.57 8.93 17.18
N GLN A 424 17.47 8.42 17.74
CA GLN A 424 17.16 8.40 19.17
C GLN A 424 17.26 9.78 19.82
N ARG A 425 16.89 10.81 19.06
CA ARG A 425 16.86 12.21 19.50
C ARG A 425 15.51 12.80 19.15
N SER A 426 14.92 13.53 20.08
CA SER A 426 13.69 14.26 19.81
C SER A 426 13.92 15.34 18.75
N PHE A 427 12.93 15.51 17.89
CA PHE A 427 12.94 16.53 16.87
C PHE A 427 12.48 17.87 17.45
N GLU A 428 13.37 18.85 17.43
CA GLU A 428 13.11 20.19 17.97
C GLU A 428 12.95 21.21 16.82
N PRO A 429 11.71 21.63 16.50
CA PRO A 429 11.52 22.62 15.45
C PRO A 429 12.02 24.00 15.90
N SER A 430 12.72 24.69 15.01
CA SER A 430 13.10 26.09 15.21
C SER A 430 11.88 27.03 15.29
N GLU A 431 12.03 28.13 16.02
CA GLU A 431 11.07 29.24 16.04
C GLU A 431 10.89 29.92 14.68
N LEU A 432 11.94 30.04 13.88
CA LEU A 432 11.86 30.52 12.50
C LEU A 432 11.45 29.38 11.56
N THR A 433 10.66 29.67 10.53
CA THR A 433 10.32 28.69 9.47
C THR A 433 11.53 28.38 8.60
N ALA A 434 11.48 27.28 7.82
CA ALA A 434 12.55 26.95 6.88
C ALA A 434 12.90 28.13 5.96
N SER A 435 11.91 28.78 5.36
CA SER A 435 12.14 29.97 4.51
C SER A 435 12.81 31.11 5.26
N GLU A 436 12.39 31.43 6.48
CA GLU A 436 12.99 32.49 7.30
C GLU A 436 14.44 32.17 7.67
N ARG A 437 14.72 30.92 8.08
CA ARG A 437 16.07 30.47 8.45
C ARG A 437 17.03 30.51 7.28
N VAL A 438 16.65 29.92 6.14
CA VAL A 438 17.53 29.84 4.97
C VAL A 438 17.84 31.23 4.42
N VAL A 439 16.85 32.12 4.33
CA VAL A 439 17.10 33.52 3.95
C VAL A 439 18.01 34.22 4.96
N LYS A 440 17.86 33.97 6.27
CA LYS A 440 18.74 34.58 7.28
C LYS A 440 20.19 34.09 7.16
N VAL A 441 20.41 32.81 6.85
CA VAL A 441 21.75 32.20 6.79
C VAL A 441 22.45 32.49 5.47
N LEU A 442 21.70 32.53 4.36
CA LEU A 442 22.25 32.68 3.01
C LEU A 442 21.96 34.04 2.35
N GLY A 443 21.15 34.90 2.96
CA GLY A 443 20.68 36.16 2.34
C GLY A 443 21.68 37.31 2.30
N GLY A 444 22.80 37.20 3.03
CA GLY A 444 23.81 38.27 3.14
C GLY A 444 23.58 39.24 4.30
#